data_AF-A0A9Q1HD11-F1
#
_entry.id   AF-A0A9Q1HD11-F1
#
_cell.length_a   1.000
_cell.length_b   1.000
_cell.length_c   1.000
_cell.angle_alpha   90.00
_cell.angle_beta   90.00
_cell.angle_gamma   90.00
#
_symmetry.space_group_name_H-M   'P 1'
#
loop_
_entity.id
_entity.type
_entity.pdbx_description
1 polymer ?
#
loop_
_entity_poly.entity_id
_entity_poly.type
_entity_poly.pdbx_seq_one_letter_code
_entity_poly.pdbx_strand_id
1 'polypeptide(L)'
;METIFETGVDEMNWDDTENYRMGGSYKWPVISDVVEFRRKVRSVIRNVIENATFHLPVTMDNPYWALFMGMEHERIHLETSSVLIRQLPIEMVRIPPKWNQSPVNHGNEVIQNEMVLVPECEVILGKPFDFPSYGWDNEYPQIQSYVPEFEASKFLVTNGEYLEFISDGGYEKMELWSNEGWQWKLYRNAIHPTFWVCSKDCKSGCGGALSSYSHCGNRKINGHDQVDENENIHHHSMYRLRTVCEEIKMPWLWPVEVNCHEAQAYCRWKGKGYRLLTEAEHNAIRDLRGDISAGTVTDPVFDHELHKRCNLNLAYCSSTPVNHYPPNSKGFHDVFGNVWQWTEDHFNGFPGTKTSFLYDDFSTPCFDGKHNIIMGGSWISTGDEASRFARYSFRRHFFQHAGFRLARSRGSPNDIPLRLVKCCKGPMYEISCQVDDLSSKFVESTNYQFRDDSEEALKKQLMIEYWPAGQNNFYSQLFQLCQKYVKQFSIPARRALNINTGCGRMTFELCRDFSQLVPIFQNHF
;
A
#
# COMPACT_ATOMS: atom_id res chain seq x y z
N MET A 1 21.51 10.36 -10.49
CA MET A 1 21.05 9.09 -9.90
C MET A 1 20.31 9.35 -8.61
N GLU A 2 20.86 10.15 -7.70
CA GLU A 2 20.19 10.58 -6.47
C GLU A 2 18.76 11.10 -6.70
N THR A 3 18.57 12.16 -7.50
CA THR A 3 17.23 12.67 -7.85
C THR A 3 16.34 11.67 -8.61
N ILE A 4 16.93 10.71 -9.35
CA ILE A 4 16.18 9.70 -10.12
C ILE A 4 15.57 8.64 -9.19
N PHE A 5 16.20 8.40 -8.04
CA PHE A 5 15.81 7.37 -7.07
C PHE A 5 15.22 7.97 -5.78
N GLU A 6 14.90 9.26 -5.79
CA GLU A 6 14.21 9.98 -4.70
C GLU A 6 12.69 9.71 -4.71
N THR A 7 12.13 9.31 -5.85
CA THR A 7 10.69 9.03 -6.03
C THR A 7 10.23 7.82 -5.21
N GLY A 8 9.12 7.99 -4.49
CA GLY A 8 8.47 6.93 -3.73
C GLY A 8 7.70 5.93 -4.61
N VAL A 9 7.12 4.92 -3.96
CA VAL A 9 6.26 3.91 -4.60
C VAL A 9 4.78 4.31 -4.59
N ASP A 10 4.36 5.12 -3.62
CA ASP A 10 2.98 5.60 -3.52
C ASP A 10 2.72 6.70 -4.56
N GLU A 11 1.48 6.78 -5.04
CA GLU A 11 1.05 7.85 -5.93
C GLU A 11 0.95 9.16 -5.15
N MET A 12 2.01 9.96 -5.22
CA MET A 12 2.02 11.31 -4.68
C MET A 12 1.99 12.34 -5.80
N ASN A 13 1.26 13.45 -5.59
CA ASN A 13 1.10 14.49 -6.61
C ASN A 13 2.44 15.10 -7.08
N TRP A 14 3.51 14.94 -6.31
CA TRP A 14 4.86 15.39 -6.70
C TRP A 14 5.63 14.35 -7.52
N ASP A 15 5.27 13.07 -7.54
CA ASP A 15 5.96 12.06 -8.35
C ASP A 15 5.70 12.25 -9.85
N ASP A 16 4.52 12.80 -10.20
CA ASP A 16 4.22 13.27 -11.56
C ASP A 16 5.22 14.34 -12.02
N THR A 17 5.80 15.12 -11.09
CA THR A 17 6.79 16.17 -11.42
C THR A 17 8.13 15.61 -11.91
N GLU A 18 8.48 14.36 -11.58
CA GLU A 18 9.73 13.74 -12.01
C GLU A 18 9.72 13.37 -13.51
N ASN A 19 8.58 12.92 -14.03
CA ASN A 19 8.41 12.71 -15.46
C ASN A 19 8.64 14.02 -16.26
N TYR A 20 8.15 15.15 -15.72
CA TYR A 20 8.40 16.47 -16.30
C TYR A 20 9.88 16.91 -16.16
N ARG A 21 10.53 16.64 -15.01
CA ARG A 21 11.97 16.90 -14.80
C ARG A 21 12.85 16.13 -15.80
N MET A 22 12.43 14.95 -16.25
CA MET A 22 13.14 14.14 -17.24
C MET A 22 12.82 14.48 -18.72
N GLY A 23 12.08 15.57 -18.97
CA GLY A 23 11.74 16.03 -20.31
C GLY A 23 10.54 15.31 -20.94
N GLY A 24 9.62 14.81 -20.12
CA GLY A 24 8.37 14.18 -20.57
C GLY A 24 8.47 12.67 -20.85
N SER A 25 9.58 12.04 -20.48
CA SER A 25 9.75 10.58 -20.51
C SER A 25 10.84 10.15 -19.52
N TYR A 26 10.60 9.10 -18.73
CA TYR A 26 11.63 8.56 -17.82
C TYR A 26 12.87 8.08 -18.59
N LYS A 27 14.04 8.61 -18.23
CA LYS A 27 15.34 8.20 -18.76
C LYS A 27 16.11 7.41 -17.69
N TRP A 28 15.78 6.14 -17.58
CA TRP A 28 16.41 5.25 -16.61
C TRP A 28 17.89 4.99 -16.97
N PRO A 29 18.81 4.97 -15.98
CA PRO A 29 20.19 4.55 -16.20
C PRO A 29 20.25 3.09 -16.64
N VAL A 30 21.30 2.73 -17.39
CA VAL A 30 21.53 1.33 -17.77
C VAL A 30 21.82 0.48 -16.54
N ILE A 31 21.42 -0.80 -16.58
CA ILE A 31 21.54 -1.72 -15.45
C ILE A 31 22.98 -1.79 -14.89
N SER A 32 23.99 -1.76 -15.76
CA SER A 32 25.40 -1.79 -15.36
C SER A 32 25.78 -0.61 -14.45
N ASP A 33 25.25 0.59 -14.73
CA ASP A 33 25.56 1.79 -13.97
C ASP A 33 24.87 1.75 -12.61
N VAL A 34 23.63 1.24 -12.54
CA VAL A 34 22.90 1.03 -11.28
C VAL A 34 23.60 0.00 -10.41
N VAL A 35 24.09 -1.09 -11.00
CA VAL A 35 24.86 -2.12 -10.29
C VAL A 35 26.15 -1.54 -9.71
N GLU A 36 26.87 -0.74 -10.50
CA GLU A 36 28.10 -0.09 -10.04
C GLU A 36 27.84 0.95 -8.95
N PHE A 37 26.75 1.72 -9.06
CA PHE A 37 26.29 2.63 -8.02
C PHE A 37 26.00 1.87 -6.70
N ARG A 38 25.23 0.78 -6.76
CA ARG A 38 24.95 -0.08 -5.60
C ARG A 38 26.23 -0.62 -4.94
N ARG A 39 27.24 -1.03 -5.74
CA ARG A 39 28.53 -1.49 -5.21
C ARG A 39 29.28 -0.40 -4.46
N LYS A 40 29.30 0.84 -5.00
CA LYS A 40 29.92 1.99 -4.35
C LYS A 40 29.25 2.33 -3.02
N VAL A 41 27.90 2.43 -3.02
CA VAL A 41 27.12 2.67 -1.79
C VAL A 41 27.39 1.58 -0.75
N ARG A 42 27.36 0.30 -1.15
CA ARG A 42 27.67 -0.83 -0.27
C ARG A 42 29.08 -0.74 0.32
N SER A 43 30.08 -0.32 -0.48
CA SER A 43 31.46 -0.16 0.01
C SER A 43 31.56 0.95 1.07
N VAL A 44 30.84 2.06 0.89
CA VAL A 44 30.79 3.15 1.86
C VAL A 44 30.12 2.69 3.16
N ILE A 45 28.94 2.07 3.07
CA ILE A 45 28.20 1.56 4.23
C ILE A 45 29.04 0.52 4.98
N ARG A 46 29.70 -0.40 4.26
CA ARG A 46 30.58 -1.40 4.89
C ARG A 46 31.73 -0.74 5.62
N ASN A 47 32.36 0.28 5.04
CA ASN A 47 33.44 1.03 5.69
C ASN A 47 32.96 1.73 6.97
N VAL A 48 31.72 2.25 6.99
CA VAL A 48 31.12 2.78 8.23
C VAL A 48 30.94 1.69 9.27
N ILE A 49 30.36 0.54 8.90
CA ILE A 49 30.15 -0.58 9.83
C ILE A 49 31.46 -1.12 10.39
N GLU A 50 32.51 -1.22 9.56
CA GLU A 50 33.80 -1.81 9.95
C GLU A 50 34.66 -0.87 10.83
N ASN A 51 34.50 0.45 10.71
CA ASN A 51 35.42 1.42 11.34
C ASN A 51 34.76 2.37 12.35
N ALA A 52 33.43 2.51 12.36
CA ALA A 52 32.75 3.43 13.26
C ALA A 52 32.51 2.78 14.64
N THR A 53 32.65 3.57 15.71
CA THR A 53 32.43 3.09 17.09
C THR A 53 30.94 2.95 17.37
N PHE A 54 30.46 1.73 17.59
CA PHE A 54 29.06 1.46 17.95
C PHE A 54 28.81 1.66 19.45
N HIS A 55 27.81 2.49 19.78
CA HIS A 55 27.27 2.62 21.13
C HIS A 55 25.88 2.00 21.18
N LEU A 56 25.71 1.01 22.05
CA LEU A 56 24.41 0.39 22.33
C LEU A 56 23.74 1.10 23.54
N PRO A 57 22.40 1.17 23.57
CA PRO A 57 21.48 0.77 22.51
C PRO A 57 21.47 1.75 21.33
N VAL A 58 21.19 1.24 20.13
CA VAL A 58 20.91 2.09 18.97
C VAL A 58 19.42 2.42 19.00
N THR A 59 19.10 3.68 19.33
CA THR A 59 17.73 4.22 19.35
C THR A 59 17.50 5.14 18.16
N MET A 60 16.28 5.64 17.96
CA MET A 60 15.94 6.57 16.88
C MET A 60 16.75 7.89 16.90
N ASP A 61 17.27 8.29 18.06
CA ASP A 61 18.14 9.47 18.20
C ASP A 61 19.61 9.19 17.87
N ASN A 62 19.98 7.93 17.63
CA ASN A 62 21.34 7.50 17.30
C ASN A 62 21.54 7.48 15.78
N PRO A 63 22.61 8.07 15.21
CA PRO A 63 22.87 8.04 13.77
C PRO A 63 22.95 6.64 13.15
N TYR A 64 23.33 5.61 13.92
CA TYR A 64 23.32 4.23 13.44
C TYR A 64 21.93 3.66 13.20
N TRP A 65 20.86 4.33 13.65
CA TRP A 65 19.49 3.99 13.31
C TRP A 65 19.26 3.99 11.80
N ALA A 66 19.94 4.88 11.07
CA ALA A 66 19.89 4.95 9.60
C ALA A 66 20.37 3.65 8.93
N LEU A 67 21.27 2.88 9.56
CA LEU A 67 21.71 1.59 9.02
C LEU A 67 20.59 0.56 9.06
N PHE A 68 19.88 0.46 10.19
CA PHE A 68 18.75 -0.44 10.33
C PHE A 68 17.57 0.00 9.47
N MET A 69 17.30 1.31 9.43
CA MET A 69 16.32 1.90 8.51
C MET A 69 16.60 1.52 7.06
N GLY A 70 17.84 1.65 6.58
CA GLY A 70 18.21 1.25 5.22
C GLY A 70 18.03 -0.26 4.96
N MET A 71 18.32 -1.11 5.96
CA MET A 71 18.12 -2.56 5.85
C MET A 71 16.64 -2.95 5.79
N GLU A 72 15.80 -2.36 6.65
CA GLU A 72 14.35 -2.62 6.61
C GLU A 72 13.70 -1.99 5.37
N HIS A 73 14.15 -0.81 4.94
CA HIS A 73 13.69 -0.20 3.68
C HIS A 73 14.01 -1.05 2.45
N GLU A 74 15.19 -1.68 2.39
CA GLU A 74 15.52 -2.63 1.31
C GLU A 74 14.57 -3.84 1.30
N ARG A 75 14.07 -4.28 2.46
CA ARG A 75 13.10 -5.38 2.57
C ARG A 75 11.71 -4.98 2.06
N ILE A 76 11.25 -3.77 2.40
CA ILE A 76 10.02 -3.19 1.83
C ILE A 76 10.08 -3.18 0.30
N HIS A 77 11.21 -2.74 -0.26
CA HIS A 77 11.40 -2.75 -1.71
C HIS A 77 11.50 -4.15 -2.30
N LEU A 78 12.00 -5.15 -1.57
CA LEU A 78 12.01 -6.55 -2.00
C LEU A 78 10.58 -7.09 -2.14
N GLU A 79 9.73 -6.88 -1.14
CA GLU A 79 8.31 -7.26 -1.20
C GLU A 79 7.57 -6.49 -2.30
N THR A 80 7.68 -5.16 -2.32
CA THR A 80 7.04 -4.31 -3.35
C THR A 80 7.45 -4.73 -4.76
N SER A 81 8.73 -5.02 -4.99
CA SER A 81 9.23 -5.47 -6.29
C SER A 81 8.60 -6.78 -6.73
N SER A 82 8.29 -7.69 -5.81
CA SER A 82 7.67 -8.98 -6.15
C SER A 82 6.26 -8.82 -6.74
N VAL A 83 5.48 -7.86 -6.23
CA VAL A 83 4.16 -7.51 -6.76
C VAL A 83 4.28 -6.92 -8.18
N LEU A 84 5.28 -6.07 -8.41
CA LEU A 84 5.56 -5.51 -9.73
C LEU A 84 6.04 -6.59 -10.72
N ILE A 85 6.92 -7.49 -10.28
CA ILE A 85 7.40 -8.63 -11.08
C ILE A 85 6.24 -9.53 -11.49
N ARG A 86 5.25 -9.75 -10.61
CA ARG A 86 4.06 -10.54 -10.91
C ARG A 86 3.23 -9.97 -12.07
N GLN A 87 3.29 -8.65 -12.28
CA GLN A 87 2.64 -7.96 -13.40
C GLN A 87 3.41 -8.04 -14.72
N LEU A 88 4.66 -8.53 -14.73
CA LEU A 88 5.40 -8.76 -15.96
C LEU A 88 4.83 -9.97 -16.73
N PRO A 89 5.05 -10.03 -18.06
CA PRO A 89 4.76 -11.24 -18.84
C PRO A 89 5.42 -12.47 -18.23
N ILE A 90 4.68 -13.59 -18.18
CA ILE A 90 5.12 -14.84 -17.56
C ILE A 90 6.44 -15.35 -18.17
N GLU A 91 6.65 -15.16 -19.46
CA GLU A 91 7.84 -15.57 -20.18
C GLU A 91 9.12 -14.81 -19.78
N MET A 92 9.00 -13.68 -19.09
CA MET A 92 10.13 -12.88 -18.61
C MET A 92 10.60 -13.27 -17.20
N VAL A 93 9.84 -14.09 -16.49
CA VAL A 93 10.14 -14.50 -15.12
C VAL A 93 10.42 -16.00 -15.03
N ARG A 94 11.23 -16.39 -14.06
CA ARG A 94 11.58 -17.80 -13.81
C ARG A 94 11.69 -18.06 -12.32
N ILE A 95 11.35 -19.27 -11.91
CA ILE A 95 11.52 -19.72 -10.53
C ILE A 95 13.03 -19.81 -10.22
N PRO A 96 13.51 -19.21 -9.13
CA PRO A 96 14.86 -19.44 -8.65
C PRO A 96 15.08 -20.92 -8.26
N PRO A 97 16.16 -21.59 -8.70
CA PRO A 97 16.35 -23.04 -8.47
C PRO A 97 16.36 -23.52 -7.02
N LYS A 98 16.53 -22.61 -6.04
CA LYS A 98 16.63 -22.92 -4.61
C LYS A 98 15.38 -22.54 -3.81
N TRP A 99 14.34 -22.03 -4.47
CA TRP A 99 13.11 -21.65 -3.79
C TRP A 99 12.17 -22.84 -3.66
N ASN A 100 11.56 -22.97 -2.48
CA ASN A 100 10.60 -24.03 -2.23
C ASN A 100 9.26 -23.72 -2.90
N GLN A 101 8.69 -24.72 -3.57
CA GLN A 101 7.32 -24.65 -4.05
C GLN A 101 6.34 -24.88 -2.92
N SER A 102 5.29 -24.07 -2.87
CA SER A 102 4.22 -24.20 -1.89
C SER A 102 3.32 -25.39 -2.21
N PRO A 103 2.81 -26.13 -1.21
CA PRO A 103 1.76 -27.10 -1.44
C PRO A 103 0.49 -26.43 -1.99
N VAL A 104 -0.18 -27.06 -2.95
CA VAL A 104 -1.47 -26.55 -3.49
C VAL A 104 -2.64 -26.92 -2.58
N ASN A 105 -2.58 -28.10 -1.95
CA ASN A 105 -3.59 -28.64 -1.05
C ASN A 105 -2.92 -29.13 0.25
N HIS A 106 -3.67 -29.15 1.35
CA HIS A 106 -3.20 -29.69 2.62
C HIS A 106 -4.35 -30.36 3.39
N GLY A 107 -4.20 -31.64 3.72
CA GLY A 107 -5.15 -32.38 4.55
C GLY A 107 -6.59 -32.40 4.01
N ASN A 108 -7.56 -32.27 4.93
CA ASN A 108 -8.99 -32.22 4.60
C ASN A 108 -9.37 -30.86 4.03
N GLU A 109 -10.39 -30.84 3.16
CA GLU A 109 -10.98 -29.61 2.65
C GLU A 109 -11.49 -28.73 3.79
N VAL A 110 -11.31 -27.41 3.65
CA VAL A 110 -11.97 -26.42 4.51
C VAL A 110 -13.39 -26.27 3.98
N ILE A 111 -14.32 -27.07 4.50
CA ILE A 111 -15.72 -27.11 4.03
C ILE A 111 -16.46 -25.82 4.43
N GLN A 112 -16.15 -25.26 5.59
CA GLN A 112 -16.75 -24.03 6.08
C GLN A 112 -15.74 -23.21 6.89
N ASN A 113 -15.63 -21.92 6.60
CA ASN A 113 -14.82 -20.99 7.37
C ASN A 113 -15.61 -20.49 8.60
N GLU A 114 -15.46 -21.21 9.70
CA GLU A 114 -16.16 -20.94 10.97
C GLU A 114 -15.80 -19.55 11.53
N MET A 115 -16.78 -18.89 12.15
CA MET A 115 -16.54 -17.66 12.90
C MET A 115 -16.22 -18.01 14.36
N VAL A 116 -15.06 -17.59 14.84
CA VAL A 116 -14.58 -17.79 16.22
C VAL A 116 -14.93 -16.55 17.04
N LEU A 117 -15.60 -16.75 18.17
CA LEU A 117 -15.90 -15.69 19.13
C LEU A 117 -14.62 -15.23 19.83
N VAL A 118 -14.41 -13.92 19.86
CA VAL A 118 -13.33 -13.25 20.59
C VAL A 118 -13.99 -12.39 21.66
N PRO A 119 -13.87 -12.78 22.95
CA PRO A 119 -14.39 -11.97 24.05
C PRO A 119 -13.80 -10.57 24.05
N GLU A 120 -14.54 -9.62 24.65
CA GLU A 120 -13.98 -8.29 24.89
C GLU A 120 -12.66 -8.36 25.66
N CYS A 121 -11.70 -7.52 25.29
CA CYS A 121 -10.39 -7.49 25.93
C CYS A 121 -9.71 -6.13 25.77
N GLU A 122 -8.68 -5.89 26.56
CA GLU A 122 -7.72 -4.83 26.29
C GLU A 122 -6.54 -5.39 25.51
N VAL A 123 -6.14 -4.69 24.46
CA VAL A 123 -4.94 -5.00 23.68
C VAL A 123 -3.91 -3.89 23.82
N ILE A 124 -2.66 -4.30 23.74
CA ILE A 124 -1.53 -3.39 23.65
C ILE A 124 -1.16 -3.27 22.18
N LEU A 125 -1.17 -2.05 21.66
CA LEU A 125 -0.71 -1.70 20.32
C LEU A 125 0.60 -0.93 20.41
N GLY A 126 1.37 -0.99 19.34
CA GLY A 126 2.62 -0.26 19.21
C GLY A 126 3.76 -0.80 20.06
N LYS A 127 4.89 -0.11 19.93
CA LYS A 127 6.19 -0.55 20.38
C LYS A 127 6.69 0.35 21.51
N PRO A 128 7.23 -0.21 22.62
CA PRO A 128 7.95 0.58 23.61
C PRO A 128 9.19 1.22 22.98
N PHE A 129 9.49 2.48 23.30
CA PHE A 129 10.67 3.19 22.76
C PHE A 129 12.01 2.53 23.09
N ASP A 130 12.07 1.77 24.18
CA ASP A 130 13.24 1.02 24.64
C ASP A 130 13.22 -0.46 24.20
N PHE A 131 12.26 -0.88 23.38
CA PHE A 131 12.22 -2.24 22.88
C PHE A 131 13.47 -2.54 22.02
N PRO A 132 14.17 -3.67 22.25
CA PRO A 132 15.51 -3.90 21.68
C PRO A 132 15.49 -4.40 20.22
N SER A 133 14.68 -3.78 19.36
CA SER A 133 14.71 -3.96 17.90
C SER A 133 14.24 -2.70 17.18
N TYR A 134 14.63 -2.56 15.92
CA TYR A 134 14.18 -1.48 15.04
C TYR A 134 12.66 -1.49 14.85
N GLY A 135 12.03 -0.32 14.70
CA GLY A 135 10.63 -0.18 14.26
C GLY A 135 10.43 1.18 13.56
N TRP A 136 9.41 1.31 12.73
CA TRP A 136 9.09 2.57 12.08
C TRP A 136 8.44 3.58 13.04
N ASP A 137 8.52 4.86 12.70
CA ASP A 137 7.98 5.96 13.52
C ASP A 137 6.50 5.78 13.90
N ASN A 138 5.70 5.27 12.96
CA ASN A 138 4.27 5.01 13.16
C ASN A 138 3.99 3.87 14.15
N GLU A 139 4.96 3.03 14.51
CA GLU A 139 4.78 1.94 15.47
C GLU A 139 4.86 2.43 16.92
N TYR A 140 5.33 3.66 17.14
CA TYR A 140 5.50 4.26 18.46
C TYR A 140 4.46 5.37 18.71
N PRO A 141 4.07 5.63 19.96
CA PRO A 141 4.40 4.85 21.16
C PRO A 141 3.52 3.61 21.33
N GLN A 142 3.87 2.77 22.31
CA GLN A 142 2.96 1.78 22.84
C GLN A 142 1.72 2.45 23.47
N ILE A 143 0.54 1.92 23.17
CA ILE A 143 -0.74 2.39 23.70
C ILE A 143 -1.66 1.21 24.04
N GLN A 144 -2.67 1.47 24.86
CA GLN A 144 -3.75 0.52 25.14
C GLN A 144 -4.98 0.84 24.29
N SER A 145 -5.68 -0.20 23.86
CA SER A 145 -6.95 -0.10 23.17
C SER A 145 -7.91 -1.14 23.73
N TYR A 146 -9.12 -0.73 24.08
CA TYR A 146 -10.19 -1.66 24.37
C TYR A 146 -10.75 -2.21 23.06
N VAL A 147 -11.04 -3.51 23.04
CA VAL A 147 -11.63 -4.24 21.92
C VAL A 147 -12.89 -4.91 22.46
N PRO A 148 -14.09 -4.52 21.99
CA PRO A 148 -15.31 -5.18 22.39
C PRO A 148 -15.40 -6.58 21.79
N GLU A 149 -16.37 -7.35 22.27
CA GLU A 149 -16.65 -8.68 21.74
C GLU A 149 -17.00 -8.63 20.24
N PHE A 150 -16.36 -9.52 19.49
CA PHE A 150 -16.58 -9.70 18.06
C PHE A 150 -16.36 -11.16 17.68
N GLU A 151 -16.69 -11.52 16.45
CA GLU A 151 -16.31 -12.79 15.87
C GLU A 151 -15.36 -12.55 14.69
N ALA A 152 -14.41 -13.46 14.48
CA ALA A 152 -13.55 -13.45 13.30
C ALA A 152 -13.51 -14.82 12.63
N SER A 153 -13.41 -14.86 11.31
CA SER A 153 -13.29 -16.14 10.60
C SER A 153 -12.03 -16.88 11.02
N LYS A 154 -12.09 -18.20 11.15
CA LYS A 154 -10.99 -19.06 11.59
C LYS A 154 -9.81 -19.03 10.63
N PHE A 155 -10.12 -19.01 9.34
CA PHE A 155 -9.17 -18.90 8.24
C PHE A 155 -9.30 -17.55 7.55
N LEU A 156 -8.25 -17.15 6.84
CA LEU A 156 -8.33 -16.12 5.82
C LEU A 156 -9.37 -16.52 4.76
N VAL A 157 -10.00 -15.55 4.10
CA VAL A 157 -10.94 -15.85 3.02
C VAL A 157 -10.17 -16.51 1.87
N THR A 158 -10.65 -17.66 1.43
CA THR A 158 -9.99 -18.47 0.40
C THR A 158 -10.40 -18.06 -1.02
N ASN A 159 -9.60 -18.47 -2.02
CA ASN A 159 -9.99 -18.32 -3.43
C ASN A 159 -11.35 -19.00 -3.72
N GLY A 160 -11.62 -20.16 -3.10
CA GLY A 160 -12.88 -20.89 -3.25
C GLY A 160 -14.07 -20.10 -2.72
N GLU A 161 -13.97 -19.56 -1.51
CA GLU A 161 -15.00 -18.68 -0.94
C GLU A 161 -15.20 -17.41 -1.78
N TYR A 162 -14.13 -16.82 -2.29
CA TYR A 162 -14.22 -15.62 -3.13
C TYR A 162 -14.86 -15.90 -4.50
N LEU A 163 -14.74 -17.12 -5.02
CA LEU A 163 -15.46 -17.53 -6.24
C LEU A 163 -16.97 -17.49 -6.05
N GLU A 164 -17.50 -17.78 -4.86
CA GLU A 164 -18.93 -17.68 -4.56
C GLU A 164 -19.41 -16.24 -4.70
N PHE A 165 -18.65 -15.27 -4.17
CA PHE A 165 -18.91 -13.84 -4.32
C PHE A 165 -18.94 -13.41 -5.79
N ILE A 166 -17.95 -13.86 -6.59
CA ILE A 166 -17.93 -13.58 -8.03
C ILE A 166 -19.17 -14.21 -8.72
N SER A 167 -19.49 -15.46 -8.39
CA SER A 167 -20.57 -16.22 -9.02
C SER A 167 -21.95 -15.65 -8.70
N ASP A 168 -22.12 -15.02 -7.54
CA ASP A 168 -23.32 -14.27 -7.17
C ASP A 168 -23.31 -12.81 -7.68
N GLY A 169 -22.47 -12.48 -8.66
CA GLY A 169 -22.45 -11.14 -9.29
C GLY A 169 -21.87 -10.06 -8.37
N GLY A 170 -20.93 -10.40 -7.48
CA GLY A 170 -20.31 -9.47 -6.53
C GLY A 170 -19.67 -8.23 -7.16
N TYR A 171 -19.12 -8.37 -8.37
CA TYR A 171 -18.58 -7.25 -9.16
C TYR A 171 -19.66 -6.48 -9.94
N GLU A 172 -20.90 -6.95 -10.01
CA GLU A 172 -21.99 -6.34 -10.79
C GLU A 172 -22.92 -5.47 -9.94
N LYS A 173 -22.97 -5.74 -8.64
CA LYS A 173 -23.87 -5.12 -7.66
C LYS A 173 -23.22 -3.90 -6.99
N MET A 174 -23.54 -2.68 -7.44
CA MET A 174 -22.98 -1.43 -6.92
C MET A 174 -23.16 -1.26 -5.41
N GLU A 175 -24.26 -1.74 -4.85
CA GLU A 175 -24.61 -1.67 -3.43
C GLU A 175 -23.61 -2.38 -2.50
N LEU A 176 -22.77 -3.26 -3.04
CA LEU A 176 -21.72 -3.94 -2.29
C LEU A 176 -20.45 -3.07 -2.17
N TRP A 177 -20.32 -2.00 -2.94
CA TRP A 177 -19.10 -1.22 -3.04
C TRP A 177 -19.24 0.15 -2.37
N SER A 178 -18.13 0.70 -1.88
CA SER A 178 -18.09 2.15 -1.60
C SER A 178 -18.12 2.92 -2.93
N ASN A 179 -18.45 4.21 -2.90
CA ASN A 179 -18.39 5.03 -4.11
C ASN A 179 -17.00 4.99 -4.76
N GLU A 180 -15.94 5.17 -3.97
CA GLU A 180 -14.54 5.07 -4.42
C GLU A 180 -14.24 3.69 -5.05
N GLY A 181 -14.62 2.60 -4.36
CA GLY A 181 -14.39 1.25 -4.85
C GLY A 181 -15.16 0.93 -6.13
N TRP A 182 -16.38 1.43 -6.27
CA TRP A 182 -17.17 1.28 -7.49
C TRP A 182 -16.55 2.05 -8.66
N GLN A 183 -16.10 3.29 -8.44
CA GLN A 183 -15.39 4.05 -9.47
C GLN A 183 -14.09 3.36 -9.91
N TRP A 184 -13.31 2.83 -8.95
CA TRP A 184 -12.14 2.01 -9.27
C TRP A 184 -12.51 0.79 -10.12
N LYS A 185 -13.55 0.04 -9.73
CA LYS A 185 -14.00 -1.15 -10.44
C LYS A 185 -14.43 -0.82 -11.87
N LEU A 186 -15.16 0.27 -12.07
CA LEU A 186 -15.58 0.75 -13.38
C LEU A 186 -14.39 1.20 -14.23
N TYR A 187 -13.47 1.98 -13.64
CA TYR A 187 -12.26 2.43 -14.32
C TYR A 187 -11.37 1.27 -14.77
N ARG A 188 -11.17 0.28 -13.90
CA ARG A 188 -10.37 -0.92 -14.19
C ARG A 188 -11.11 -1.97 -15.04
N ASN A 189 -12.42 -1.86 -15.20
CA ASN A 189 -13.28 -2.93 -15.72
C ASN A 189 -13.01 -4.27 -15.00
N ALA A 190 -12.86 -4.23 -13.67
CA ALA A 190 -12.57 -5.42 -12.88
C ALA A 190 -13.82 -6.31 -12.75
N ILE A 191 -13.64 -7.62 -12.92
CA ILE A 191 -14.73 -8.63 -12.75
C ILE A 191 -14.31 -9.81 -11.87
N HIS A 192 -13.03 -9.87 -11.48
CA HIS A 192 -12.41 -10.85 -10.61
C HIS A 192 -11.08 -10.26 -10.09
N PRO A 193 -10.43 -10.87 -9.07
CA PRO A 193 -9.16 -10.41 -8.54
C PRO A 193 -8.08 -10.33 -9.63
N THR A 194 -7.22 -9.30 -9.57
CA THR A 194 -6.28 -8.96 -10.64
C THR A 194 -5.41 -10.12 -11.12
N PHE A 195 -4.92 -10.96 -10.20
CA PHE A 195 -3.99 -12.05 -10.52
C PHE A 195 -4.68 -13.38 -10.84
N TRP A 196 -6.01 -13.41 -10.87
CA TRP A 196 -6.72 -14.52 -11.48
C TRP A 196 -6.61 -14.40 -13.00
N VAL A 197 -6.28 -15.50 -13.68
CA VAL A 197 -6.12 -15.57 -15.13
C VAL A 197 -7.28 -16.40 -15.68
N CYS A 198 -8.16 -15.81 -16.50
CA CYS A 198 -9.21 -16.60 -17.14
C CYS A 198 -8.68 -17.33 -18.37
N SER A 199 -9.18 -18.54 -18.59
CA SER A 199 -8.79 -19.39 -19.72
C SER A 199 -9.48 -19.04 -21.05
N LYS A 200 -10.51 -18.17 -21.08
CA LYS A 200 -11.23 -17.75 -22.31
C LYS A 200 -11.63 -16.27 -22.25
N ASP A 201 -11.36 -15.53 -23.34
CA ASP A 201 -11.89 -14.19 -23.68
C ASP A 201 -12.03 -13.20 -22.50
N CYS A 202 -11.02 -13.14 -21.64
CA CYS A 202 -11.02 -12.23 -20.50
C CYS A 202 -10.84 -10.78 -20.97
N LYS A 203 -11.83 -9.93 -20.71
CA LYS A 203 -11.76 -8.48 -20.95
C LYS A 203 -11.43 -7.67 -19.69
N SER A 204 -11.11 -8.35 -18.59
CA SER A 204 -10.71 -7.66 -17.37
C SER A 204 -9.41 -6.91 -17.64
N GLY A 205 -9.40 -5.62 -17.32
CA GLY A 205 -8.23 -4.76 -17.43
C GLY A 205 -7.17 -5.09 -16.38
N CYS A 206 -6.71 -6.36 -16.34
CA CYS A 206 -5.83 -6.97 -15.34
C CYS A 206 -4.38 -6.45 -15.34
N GLY A 207 -4.18 -5.23 -15.83
CA GLY A 207 -2.93 -4.49 -15.86
C GLY A 207 -3.28 -3.09 -16.34
N GLY A 208 -2.83 -2.06 -15.63
CA GLY A 208 -3.16 -0.67 -15.97
C GLY A 208 -2.53 -0.23 -17.29
N ALA A 209 -1.55 0.68 -17.23
CA ALA A 209 -0.74 1.05 -18.38
C ALA A 209 0.04 -0.13 -19.01
N LEU A 210 0.11 -1.26 -18.31
CA LEU A 210 0.69 -2.53 -18.77
C LEU A 210 -0.34 -3.51 -19.35
N SER A 211 -1.56 -3.09 -19.67
CA SER A 211 -2.61 -3.96 -20.23
C SER A 211 -2.17 -4.76 -21.47
N SER A 212 -1.28 -4.21 -22.30
CA SER A 212 -0.66 -4.91 -23.45
C SER A 212 0.30 -6.05 -23.07
N TYR A 213 0.77 -6.05 -21.82
CA TYR A 213 1.65 -7.05 -21.20
C TYR A 213 0.94 -7.85 -20.10
N SER A 214 -0.34 -7.55 -19.85
CA SER A 214 -1.15 -8.26 -18.86
C SER A 214 -1.31 -9.72 -19.26
N HIS A 215 -1.32 -10.61 -18.26
CA HIS A 215 -1.54 -12.05 -18.44
C HIS A 215 -2.84 -12.39 -19.16
N CYS A 216 -3.83 -11.49 -19.17
CA CYS A 216 -5.09 -11.66 -19.90
C CYS A 216 -5.02 -11.28 -21.39
N GLY A 217 -3.97 -10.58 -21.83
CA GLY A 217 -4.02 -9.74 -23.04
C GLY A 217 -3.67 -10.36 -24.40
N ASN A 218 -3.14 -11.58 -24.52
CA ASN A 218 -2.68 -12.07 -25.84
C ASN A 218 -2.49 -13.60 -25.98
N ARG A 219 -3.37 -14.44 -25.41
CA ARG A 219 -3.30 -15.89 -25.70
C ARG A 219 -3.90 -16.23 -27.06
N LYS A 220 -3.04 -16.45 -28.07
CA LYS A 220 -3.32 -17.44 -29.12
C LYS A 220 -3.16 -18.81 -28.49
N ILE A 221 -4.27 -19.54 -28.33
CA ILE A 221 -4.25 -20.92 -27.86
C ILE A 221 -3.42 -21.75 -28.85
N ASN A 222 -2.19 -22.11 -28.48
CA ASN A 222 -1.48 -23.18 -29.18
C ASN A 222 -2.18 -24.49 -28.77
N GLY A 223 -2.71 -25.23 -29.75
CA GLY A 223 -3.64 -26.35 -29.59
C GLY A 223 -3.11 -27.61 -28.89
N HIS A 224 -2.43 -27.47 -27.75
CA HIS A 224 -1.96 -28.57 -26.90
C HIS A 224 -2.66 -28.67 -25.55
N ASP A 225 -3.54 -27.73 -25.21
CA ASP A 225 -4.45 -27.91 -24.07
C ASP A 225 -5.59 -28.83 -24.50
N GLN A 226 -5.41 -30.15 -24.34
CA GLN A 226 -6.50 -31.10 -24.42
C GLN A 226 -7.50 -30.74 -23.31
N VAL A 227 -8.61 -30.15 -23.71
CA VAL A 227 -9.81 -30.07 -22.88
C VAL A 227 -10.28 -31.50 -22.70
N ASP A 228 -10.19 -32.01 -21.48
CA ASP A 228 -10.73 -33.32 -21.14
C ASP A 228 -12.25 -33.22 -21.29
N GLU A 229 -12.81 -33.79 -22.36
CA GLU A 229 -14.24 -33.69 -22.73
C GLU A 229 -15.18 -34.36 -21.71
N ASN A 230 -14.62 -34.97 -20.65
CA ASN A 230 -15.35 -35.67 -19.58
C ASN A 230 -15.42 -34.92 -18.25
N GLU A 231 -14.80 -33.74 -18.09
CA GLU A 231 -15.03 -32.91 -16.90
C GLU A 231 -16.28 -32.06 -17.12
N ASN A 232 -17.35 -32.38 -16.37
CA ASN A 232 -18.52 -31.52 -16.24
C ASN A 232 -18.08 -30.06 -16.12
N ILE A 233 -18.58 -29.20 -17.00
CA ILE A 233 -18.30 -27.77 -17.07
C ILE A 233 -18.83 -27.11 -15.77
N HIS A 234 -18.06 -27.24 -14.71
CA HIS A 234 -18.23 -26.49 -13.48
C HIS A 234 -17.44 -25.19 -13.65
N HIS A 235 -18.03 -24.07 -13.20
CA HIS A 235 -17.44 -22.72 -13.21
C HIS A 235 -15.99 -22.64 -12.71
N HIS A 236 -15.54 -23.63 -11.93
CA HIS A 236 -14.16 -23.79 -11.43
C HIS A 236 -13.10 -23.96 -12.55
N SER A 237 -13.44 -24.49 -13.72
CA SER A 237 -12.46 -24.72 -14.81
C SER A 237 -12.00 -23.44 -15.53
N MET A 238 -12.61 -22.29 -15.21
CA MET A 238 -12.36 -21.02 -15.90
C MET A 238 -11.10 -20.28 -15.44
N TYR A 239 -10.65 -20.48 -14.20
CA TYR A 239 -9.60 -19.65 -13.59
C TYR A 239 -8.29 -20.41 -13.32
N ARG A 240 -7.18 -19.69 -13.51
CA ARG A 240 -5.82 -20.02 -13.05
C ARG A 240 -5.32 -18.91 -12.14
N LEU A 241 -4.26 -19.15 -11.38
CA LEU A 241 -3.63 -18.12 -10.55
C LEU A 241 -2.25 -17.75 -11.11
N ARG A 242 -2.03 -16.47 -11.37
CA ARG A 242 -0.70 -15.90 -11.63
C ARG A 242 0.03 -15.79 -10.30
N THR A 243 1.11 -16.55 -10.08
CA THR A 243 2.06 -16.31 -8.98
C THR A 243 3.18 -15.40 -9.47
N VAL A 244 4.17 -15.07 -8.63
CA VAL A 244 5.32 -14.23 -9.03
C VAL A 244 6.08 -14.84 -10.23
N CYS A 245 6.27 -16.15 -10.23
CA CYS A 245 7.11 -16.85 -11.22
C CYS A 245 6.35 -17.79 -12.16
N GLU A 246 5.08 -18.10 -11.88
CA GLU A 246 4.33 -19.14 -12.59
C GLU A 246 2.87 -18.73 -12.84
N GLU A 247 2.20 -19.51 -13.68
CA GLU A 247 0.74 -19.60 -13.69
C GLU A 247 0.33 -21.02 -13.34
N ILE A 248 -0.44 -21.19 -12.27
CA ILE A 248 -0.83 -22.51 -11.76
C ILE A 248 -2.34 -22.74 -11.90
N LYS A 249 -2.78 -23.99 -11.83
CA LYS A 249 -4.21 -24.30 -11.63
C LYS A 249 -4.69 -23.62 -10.34
N MET A 250 -5.92 -23.11 -10.33
CA MET A 250 -6.41 -22.30 -9.21
C MET A 250 -6.31 -23.06 -7.87
N PRO A 251 -5.54 -22.56 -6.89
CA PRO A 251 -5.43 -23.17 -5.58
C PRO A 251 -6.59 -22.67 -4.69
N TRP A 252 -7.72 -23.39 -4.72
CA TRP A 252 -8.95 -22.94 -4.07
C TRP A 252 -8.85 -22.75 -2.55
N LEU A 253 -7.95 -23.48 -1.87
CA LEU A 253 -7.72 -23.38 -0.43
C LEU A 253 -6.66 -22.33 -0.04
N TRP A 254 -6.00 -21.68 -1.00
CA TRP A 254 -5.10 -20.56 -0.70
C TRP A 254 -5.92 -19.32 -0.37
N PRO A 255 -5.37 -18.39 0.44
CA PRO A 255 -6.02 -17.11 0.67
C PRO A 255 -6.20 -16.36 -0.66
N VAL A 256 -7.33 -15.68 -0.80
CA VAL A 256 -7.56 -14.79 -1.93
C VAL A 256 -6.70 -13.53 -1.77
N GLU A 257 -6.07 -13.10 -2.86
CA GLU A 257 -5.32 -11.84 -2.92
C GLU A 257 -6.15 -10.77 -3.65
N VAL A 258 -6.54 -9.72 -2.93
CA VAL A 258 -7.45 -8.66 -3.40
C VAL A 258 -7.04 -7.31 -2.82
N ASN A 259 -7.49 -6.21 -3.44
CA ASN A 259 -7.34 -4.89 -2.84
C ASN A 259 -8.38 -4.63 -1.73
N CYS A 260 -8.25 -3.51 -1.03
CA CYS A 260 -9.12 -3.19 0.11
C CYS A 260 -10.59 -2.99 -0.31
N HIS A 261 -10.86 -2.43 -1.50
CA HIS A 261 -12.23 -2.23 -1.98
C HIS A 261 -12.95 -3.55 -2.24
N GLU A 262 -12.25 -4.48 -2.89
CA GLU A 262 -12.70 -5.84 -3.17
C GLU A 262 -12.96 -6.63 -1.88
N ALA A 263 -12.07 -6.50 -0.89
CA ALA A 263 -12.23 -7.12 0.43
C ALA A 263 -13.46 -6.58 1.17
N GLN A 264 -13.64 -5.25 1.22
CA GLN A 264 -14.82 -4.63 1.82
C GLN A 264 -16.11 -5.02 1.09
N ALA A 265 -16.09 -5.12 -0.24
CA ALA A 265 -17.26 -5.52 -1.02
C ALA A 265 -17.69 -6.96 -0.72
N TYR A 266 -16.72 -7.87 -0.60
CA TYR A 266 -16.98 -9.22 -0.14
C TYR A 266 -17.60 -9.25 1.27
N CYS A 267 -17.06 -8.47 2.21
CA CYS A 267 -17.64 -8.37 3.55
C CYS A 267 -19.11 -7.93 3.51
N ARG A 268 -19.44 -6.89 2.72
CA ARG A 268 -20.84 -6.44 2.56
C ARG A 268 -21.72 -7.51 1.93
N TRP A 269 -21.19 -8.30 1.00
CA TRP A 269 -21.90 -9.43 0.39
C TRP A 269 -22.24 -10.54 1.38
N LYS A 270 -21.35 -10.86 2.32
CA LYS A 270 -21.64 -11.85 3.39
C LYS A 270 -22.83 -11.45 4.26
N GLY A 271 -23.17 -10.17 4.29
CA GLY A 271 -24.38 -9.65 4.88
C GLY A 271 -24.12 -8.58 5.94
N LYS A 272 -25.20 -8.12 6.57
CA LYS A 272 -25.14 -7.05 7.56
C LYS A 272 -24.24 -7.45 8.74
N GLY A 273 -23.32 -6.55 9.10
CA GLY A 273 -22.41 -6.71 10.24
C GLY A 273 -21.09 -7.40 9.92
N TYR A 274 -20.94 -8.01 8.74
CA TYR A 274 -19.63 -8.48 8.26
C TYR A 274 -18.80 -7.30 7.75
N ARG A 275 -17.53 -7.29 8.14
CA ARG A 275 -16.56 -6.22 7.86
C ARG A 275 -15.13 -6.78 7.92
N LEU A 276 -14.15 -5.95 7.60
CA LEU A 276 -12.76 -6.28 7.89
C LEU A 276 -12.50 -6.17 9.41
N LEU A 277 -11.43 -6.80 9.87
CA LEU A 277 -10.91 -6.57 11.23
C LEU A 277 -10.50 -5.11 11.39
N THR A 278 -10.49 -4.61 12.62
CA THR A 278 -9.66 -3.46 12.97
C THR A 278 -8.22 -3.88 13.27
N GLU A 279 -7.28 -2.94 13.30
CA GLU A 279 -5.90 -3.14 13.78
C GLU A 279 -5.91 -3.71 15.21
N ALA A 280 -6.79 -3.20 16.07
CA ALA A 280 -6.93 -3.63 17.44
C ALA A 280 -7.47 -5.06 17.56
N GLU A 281 -8.47 -5.41 16.75
CA GLU A 281 -9.02 -6.77 16.68
C GLU A 281 -8.03 -7.77 16.08
N HIS A 282 -7.25 -7.37 15.07
CA HIS A 282 -6.15 -8.18 14.57
C HIS A 282 -5.14 -8.48 15.68
N ASN A 283 -4.86 -7.52 16.57
CA ASN A 283 -4.05 -7.76 17.75
C ASN A 283 -4.73 -8.68 18.78
N ALA A 284 -6.05 -8.58 18.94
CA ALA A 284 -6.81 -9.43 19.86
C ALA A 284 -6.78 -10.92 19.45
N ILE A 285 -6.70 -11.24 18.16
CA ILE A 285 -6.61 -12.63 17.68
C ILE A 285 -5.19 -13.20 17.67
N ARG A 286 -4.16 -12.38 17.92
CA ARG A 286 -2.77 -12.85 18.00
C ARG A 286 -2.53 -13.69 19.25
N ASP A 287 -1.66 -14.68 19.08
CA ASP A 287 -1.12 -15.51 20.15
C ASP A 287 0.33 -15.14 20.37
N LEU A 288 0.54 -14.12 21.20
CA LEU A 288 1.84 -13.49 21.40
C LEU A 288 2.64 -14.30 22.41
N ARG A 289 3.94 -14.51 22.11
CA ARG A 289 4.85 -15.30 22.95
C ARG A 289 5.26 -14.51 24.20
N GLY A 290 4.38 -14.49 25.19
CA GLY A 290 4.64 -13.82 26.47
C GLY A 290 4.53 -12.30 26.42
N ASP A 291 4.81 -11.70 27.56
CA ASP A 291 4.75 -10.25 27.76
C ASP A 291 5.89 -9.52 27.04
N ILE A 292 5.63 -8.32 26.52
CA ILE A 292 6.61 -7.50 25.79
C ILE A 292 7.90 -7.28 26.59
N SER A 293 7.83 -7.26 27.93
CA SER A 293 9.00 -7.17 28.82
C SER A 293 10.01 -8.32 28.65
N ALA A 294 9.61 -9.46 28.06
CA ALA A 294 10.53 -10.53 27.72
C ALA A 294 11.41 -10.20 26.49
N GLY A 295 11.21 -9.06 25.84
CA GLY A 295 12.08 -8.55 24.77
C GLY A 295 11.83 -9.21 23.41
N THR A 296 12.87 -9.30 22.58
CA THR A 296 12.77 -9.72 21.17
C THR A 296 12.20 -11.12 20.96
N VAL A 297 12.33 -12.03 21.93
CA VAL A 297 11.78 -13.40 21.84
C VAL A 297 10.25 -13.44 21.72
N THR A 298 9.58 -12.33 22.04
CA THR A 298 8.13 -12.19 21.95
C THR A 298 7.61 -11.85 20.55
N ASP A 299 8.51 -11.53 19.63
CA ASP A 299 8.21 -11.13 18.25
C ASP A 299 8.49 -12.32 17.31
N PRO A 300 7.51 -12.73 16.46
CA PRO A 300 7.65 -13.88 15.57
C PRO A 300 8.94 -13.90 14.75
N VAL A 301 9.47 -12.73 14.36
CA VAL A 301 10.66 -12.62 13.50
C VAL A 301 11.94 -13.17 14.13
N PHE A 302 11.98 -13.25 15.46
CA PHE A 302 13.11 -13.82 16.21
C PHE A 302 12.89 -15.29 16.60
N ASP A 303 11.80 -15.91 16.16
CA ASP A 303 11.58 -17.34 16.36
C ASP A 303 12.31 -18.18 15.31
N HIS A 304 13.29 -18.98 15.74
CA HIS A 304 14.00 -19.92 14.86
C HIS A 304 13.07 -20.99 14.25
N GLU A 305 11.94 -21.29 14.89
CA GLU A 305 10.95 -22.27 14.44
C GLU A 305 9.75 -21.62 13.74
N LEU A 306 9.86 -20.35 13.34
CA LEU A 306 8.77 -19.59 12.70
C LEU A 306 8.20 -20.30 11.47
N HIS A 307 9.10 -20.88 10.67
CA HIS A 307 8.79 -21.60 9.43
C HIS A 307 7.85 -22.81 9.63
N LYS A 308 7.68 -23.30 10.87
CA LYS A 308 6.74 -24.38 11.21
C LYS A 308 5.34 -23.89 11.59
N ARG A 309 5.14 -22.57 11.72
CA ARG A 309 3.93 -21.97 12.29
C ARG A 309 3.25 -20.97 11.38
N CYS A 310 3.97 -20.40 10.41
CA CYS A 310 3.41 -19.51 9.40
C CYS A 310 4.33 -19.42 8.17
N ASN A 311 3.75 -18.99 7.06
CA ASN A 311 4.48 -18.71 5.83
C ASN A 311 4.96 -17.26 5.83
N LEU A 312 6.19 -17.02 6.29
CA LEU A 312 6.90 -15.74 6.31
C LEU A 312 8.34 -15.96 5.84
N ASN A 313 9.10 -14.88 5.64
CA ASN A 313 10.52 -14.94 5.35
C ASN A 313 10.88 -15.81 4.13
N LEU A 314 10.07 -15.72 3.06
CA LEU A 314 10.30 -16.47 1.82
C LEU A 314 10.38 -17.99 2.04
N ALA A 315 9.66 -18.52 3.04
CA ALA A 315 9.59 -19.97 3.27
C ALA A 315 9.14 -20.71 2.00
N TYR A 316 8.23 -20.08 1.24
CA TYR A 316 7.78 -20.46 -0.09
C TYR A 316 7.76 -19.26 -1.05
N CYS A 317 7.69 -19.54 -2.35
CA CYS A 317 7.54 -18.53 -3.43
C CYS A 317 6.10 -17.99 -3.60
N SER A 318 5.21 -18.28 -2.66
CA SER A 318 3.77 -18.00 -2.75
C SER A 318 3.10 -18.26 -1.42
N SER A 319 1.80 -17.97 -1.32
CA SER A 319 0.94 -18.44 -0.23
C SER A 319 0.85 -19.97 -0.19
N THR A 320 0.38 -20.50 0.94
CA THR A 320 0.03 -21.91 1.16
C THR A 320 -1.49 -22.04 1.41
N PRO A 321 -2.05 -23.26 1.50
CA PRO A 321 -3.42 -23.45 1.94
C PRO A 321 -3.62 -22.85 3.33
N VAL A 322 -4.79 -22.26 3.58
CA VAL A 322 -5.10 -21.59 4.86
C VAL A 322 -5.08 -22.52 6.08
N ASN A 323 -5.13 -23.83 5.85
CA ASN A 323 -5.06 -24.88 6.86
C ASN A 323 -3.69 -25.57 6.91
N HIS A 324 -2.67 -25.05 6.22
CA HIS A 324 -1.34 -25.67 6.16
C HIS A 324 -0.62 -25.67 7.50
N TYR A 325 -0.70 -24.54 8.22
CA TYR A 325 -0.12 -24.39 9.54
C TYR A 325 -1.16 -24.68 10.62
N PRO A 326 -0.73 -25.15 11.81
CA PRO A 326 -1.64 -25.35 12.93
C PRO A 326 -2.27 -24.02 13.38
N PRO A 327 -3.48 -24.05 13.98
CA PRO A 327 -4.05 -22.86 14.59
C PRO A 327 -3.19 -22.42 15.77
N ASN A 328 -3.28 -21.13 16.09
CA ASN A 328 -2.74 -20.59 17.34
C ASN A 328 -3.60 -21.02 18.55
N SER A 329 -3.20 -20.65 19.77
CA SER A 329 -3.92 -21.02 21.00
C SER A 329 -5.38 -20.52 21.07
N LYS A 330 -5.71 -19.51 20.24
CA LYS A 330 -7.04 -18.92 20.11
C LYS A 330 -7.86 -19.52 18.95
N GLY A 331 -7.33 -20.53 18.26
CA GLY A 331 -8.02 -21.24 17.18
C GLY A 331 -7.87 -20.63 15.80
N PHE A 332 -7.11 -19.54 15.63
CA PHE A 332 -6.92 -18.86 14.34
C PHE A 332 -5.70 -19.38 13.57
N HIS A 333 -5.86 -19.57 12.27
CA HIS A 333 -4.76 -19.88 11.35
C HIS A 333 -4.26 -18.62 10.66
N ASP A 334 -2.98 -18.58 10.27
CA ASP A 334 -2.40 -17.52 9.44
C ASP A 334 -2.72 -16.09 9.92
N VAL A 335 -2.61 -15.87 11.24
CA VAL A 335 -2.66 -14.48 11.79
C VAL A 335 -1.39 -13.71 11.40
N PHE A 336 -0.30 -14.44 11.14
CA PHE A 336 0.93 -13.93 10.55
C PHE A 336 1.25 -14.72 9.30
N GLY A 337 1.81 -14.05 8.29
CA GLY A 337 2.23 -14.68 7.04
C GLY A 337 1.10 -15.06 6.09
N ASN A 338 1.48 -15.78 5.04
CA ASN A 338 0.68 -16.07 3.86
C ASN A 338 0.33 -14.83 3.05
N VAL A 339 -0.50 -13.93 3.57
CA VAL A 339 -0.81 -12.64 2.96
C VAL A 339 -0.98 -11.60 4.06
N TRP A 340 -0.66 -10.36 3.74
CA TRP A 340 -1.11 -9.22 4.52
C TRP A 340 -2.64 -9.23 4.67
N GLN A 341 -3.15 -8.78 5.81
CA GLN A 341 -4.58 -8.71 6.07
C GLN A 341 -5.04 -7.24 6.08
N TRP A 342 -5.94 -6.88 5.16
CA TRP A 342 -6.60 -5.57 5.17
C TRP A 342 -7.41 -5.37 6.45
N THR A 343 -7.31 -4.16 7.01
CA THR A 343 -8.15 -3.73 8.15
C THR A 343 -9.04 -2.54 7.77
N GLU A 344 -10.07 -2.29 8.58
CA GLU A 344 -10.94 -1.11 8.43
C GLU A 344 -10.20 0.20 8.73
N ASP A 345 -9.15 0.16 9.55
CA ASP A 345 -8.44 1.34 10.04
C ASP A 345 -7.75 2.10 8.91
N HIS A 346 -7.96 3.41 8.90
CA HIS A 346 -7.14 4.31 8.09
C HIS A 346 -5.74 4.39 8.69
N PHE A 347 -4.71 4.49 7.85
CA PHE A 347 -3.35 4.63 8.34
C PHE A 347 -3.15 5.96 9.07
N ASN A 348 -2.72 5.88 10.33
CA ASN A 348 -2.49 7.03 11.19
C ASN A 348 -1.38 6.72 12.19
N GLY A 349 -0.77 7.79 12.73
CA GLY A 349 0.09 7.69 13.91
C GLY A 349 -0.72 7.48 15.18
N PHE A 350 -0.13 6.78 16.15
CA PHE A 350 -0.66 6.72 17.50
C PHE A 350 -0.63 8.08 18.20
N PRO A 351 -1.49 8.31 19.23
CA PRO A 351 -1.39 9.50 20.06
C PRO A 351 0.03 9.64 20.65
N GLY A 352 0.72 10.72 20.27
CA GLY A 352 2.10 10.97 20.69
C GLY A 352 3.18 10.42 19.76
N THR A 353 2.83 9.88 18.58
CA THR A 353 3.78 9.56 17.51
C THR A 353 4.64 10.78 17.16
N LYS A 354 5.92 10.52 16.89
CA LYS A 354 6.90 11.50 16.42
C LYS A 354 7.58 10.94 15.20
N THR A 355 7.77 11.76 14.17
CA THR A 355 8.56 11.38 13.00
C THR A 355 10.03 11.25 13.36
N SER A 356 10.73 10.37 12.65
CA SER A 356 12.19 10.33 12.68
C SER A 356 12.75 11.48 11.85
N PHE A 357 13.72 12.23 12.37
CA PHE A 357 14.41 13.27 11.58
C PHE A 357 15.26 12.69 10.43
N LEU A 358 15.53 11.38 10.45
CA LEU A 358 16.31 10.69 9.43
C LEU A 358 15.47 10.37 8.18
N TYR A 359 14.14 10.29 8.32
CA TYR A 359 13.19 9.97 7.25
C TYR A 359 11.80 10.44 7.70
N ASP A 360 11.55 11.74 7.62
CA ASP A 360 10.39 12.41 8.23
C ASP A 360 9.10 12.31 7.40
N ASP A 361 9.23 11.90 6.15
CA ASP A 361 8.15 11.68 5.18
C ASP A 361 7.83 10.20 4.92
N PHE A 362 8.38 9.26 5.71
CA PHE A 362 8.06 7.82 5.56
C PHE A 362 6.57 7.51 5.82
N SER A 363 6.03 7.96 6.96
CA SER A 363 4.65 7.63 7.36
C SER A 363 3.66 8.78 7.20
N THR A 364 4.08 9.99 7.55
CA THR A 364 3.13 11.11 7.72
C THR A 364 2.41 11.57 6.45
N PRO A 365 2.99 11.50 5.23
CA PRO A 365 2.26 11.81 4.01
C PRO A 365 1.09 10.85 3.75
N CYS A 366 1.17 9.62 4.26
CA CYS A 366 0.13 8.61 4.10
C CYS A 366 -0.99 8.73 5.16
N PHE A 367 -0.89 9.66 6.11
CA PHE A 367 -1.97 10.00 7.07
C PHE A 367 -3.02 10.91 6.42
N ASP A 368 -3.55 10.47 5.28
CA ASP A 368 -4.39 11.28 4.39
C ASP A 368 -5.85 10.77 4.29
N GLY A 369 -6.17 9.70 5.01
CA GLY A 369 -7.50 9.07 4.98
C GLY A 369 -7.81 8.31 3.68
N LYS A 370 -6.81 8.08 2.83
CA LYS A 370 -6.91 7.28 1.59
C LYS A 370 -6.13 5.96 1.69
N HIS A 371 -5.34 5.80 2.75
CA HIS A 371 -4.59 4.60 3.08
C HIS A 371 -5.30 3.77 4.14
N ASN A 372 -5.30 2.45 3.96
CA ASN A 372 -5.77 1.49 4.95
C ASN A 372 -4.60 0.67 5.47
N ILE A 373 -4.67 0.33 6.76
CA ILE A 373 -3.66 -0.50 7.42
C ILE A 373 -3.75 -1.93 6.90
N ILE A 374 -2.59 -2.55 6.73
CA ILE A 374 -2.44 -3.98 6.52
C ILE A 374 -1.57 -4.58 7.64
N MET A 375 -1.96 -5.76 8.13
CA MET A 375 -1.31 -6.39 9.28
C MET A 375 -0.86 -7.83 8.98
N GLY A 376 0.20 -8.27 9.67
CA GLY A 376 0.59 -9.69 9.78
C GLY A 376 1.69 -10.18 8.84
N GLY A 377 2.10 -9.39 7.84
CA GLY A 377 3.08 -9.81 6.84
C GLY A 377 2.51 -10.79 5.81
N SER A 378 3.07 -10.80 4.60
CA SER A 378 2.83 -11.81 3.57
C SER A 378 3.95 -12.86 3.52
N TRP A 379 3.79 -13.88 2.69
CA TRP A 379 4.80 -14.94 2.50
C TRP A 379 6.23 -14.44 2.19
N ILE A 380 6.36 -13.25 1.59
CA ILE A 380 7.65 -12.63 1.27
C ILE A 380 8.17 -11.68 2.35
N SER A 381 7.31 -11.20 3.25
CA SER A 381 7.68 -10.25 4.29
C SER A 381 8.82 -10.78 5.15
N THR A 382 9.83 -9.93 5.35
CA THR A 382 11.00 -10.23 6.18
C THR A 382 11.28 -9.07 7.12
N GLY A 383 11.97 -9.34 8.24
CA GLY A 383 12.36 -8.26 9.13
C GLY A 383 11.17 -7.60 9.79
N ASP A 384 11.18 -6.27 9.81
CA ASP A 384 10.11 -5.46 10.39
C ASP A 384 8.74 -5.74 9.76
N GLU A 385 8.65 -5.97 8.44
CA GLU A 385 7.39 -6.33 7.77
C GLU A 385 6.75 -7.61 8.33
N ALA A 386 7.54 -8.50 8.90
CA ALA A 386 7.10 -9.73 9.54
C ALA A 386 6.90 -9.58 11.06
N SER A 387 7.17 -8.40 11.63
CA SER A 387 7.11 -8.13 13.06
C SER A 387 5.68 -8.12 13.59
N ARG A 388 5.52 -8.46 14.87
CA ARG A 388 4.28 -8.17 15.60
C ARG A 388 3.97 -6.67 15.69
N PHE A 389 4.97 -5.80 15.59
CA PHE A 389 4.76 -4.35 15.67
C PHE A 389 4.45 -3.71 14.32
N ALA A 390 4.69 -4.44 13.22
CA ALA A 390 4.52 -3.99 11.85
C ALA A 390 3.16 -3.33 11.63
N ARG A 391 3.20 -2.08 11.14
CA ARG A 391 2.05 -1.28 10.73
C ARG A 391 2.34 -0.68 9.36
N TYR A 392 1.92 -1.40 8.34
CA TYR A 392 2.08 -0.97 6.96
C TYR A 392 0.74 -0.50 6.41
N SER A 393 0.79 0.30 5.35
CA SER A 393 -0.41 0.79 4.70
C SER A 393 -0.19 1.00 3.22
N PHE A 394 -1.28 0.89 2.48
CA PHE A 394 -1.29 1.20 1.05
C PHE A 394 -2.62 1.85 0.67
N ARG A 395 -2.61 2.53 -0.47
CA ARG A 395 -3.83 2.95 -1.17
C ARG A 395 -4.76 1.75 -1.32
N ARG A 396 -6.04 1.96 -1.07
CA ARG A 396 -7.08 0.90 -1.10
C ARG A 396 -7.16 0.14 -2.42
N HIS A 397 -6.71 0.74 -3.51
CA HIS A 397 -6.76 0.17 -4.86
C HIS A 397 -5.43 -0.42 -5.34
N PHE A 398 -4.35 -0.30 -4.57
CA PHE A 398 -3.06 -0.91 -4.90
C PHE A 398 -3.14 -2.41 -4.70
N PHE A 399 -2.51 -3.15 -5.61
CA PHE A 399 -2.32 -4.57 -5.43
C PHE A 399 -1.11 -4.78 -4.54
N GLN A 400 -1.26 -5.66 -3.56
CA GLN A 400 -0.20 -6.12 -2.68
C GLN A 400 -0.36 -7.63 -2.54
N HIS A 401 0.57 -8.29 -1.84
CA HIS A 401 0.36 -9.66 -1.35
C HIS A 401 -0.61 -9.64 -0.15
N ALA A 402 -1.82 -9.14 -0.38
CA ALA A 402 -2.82 -8.86 0.63
C ALA A 402 -4.14 -9.57 0.35
N GLY A 403 -4.68 -10.20 1.37
CA GLY A 403 -6.03 -10.74 1.44
C GLY A 403 -6.74 -10.16 2.66
N PHE A 404 -7.66 -10.93 3.23
CA PHE A 404 -8.42 -10.45 4.39
C PHE A 404 -9.05 -11.60 5.20
N ARG A 405 -9.49 -11.23 6.40
CA ARG A 405 -10.29 -12.05 7.31
C ARG A 405 -11.63 -11.36 7.53
N LEU A 406 -12.69 -12.15 7.66
CA LEU A 406 -13.98 -11.62 8.06
C LEU A 406 -13.99 -11.33 9.56
N ALA A 407 -14.56 -10.18 9.92
CA ALA A 407 -14.98 -9.88 11.28
C ALA A 407 -16.48 -9.61 11.30
N ARG A 408 -17.12 -9.88 12.43
CA ARG A 408 -18.52 -9.56 12.68
C ARG A 408 -18.70 -8.99 14.07
N SER A 409 -19.25 -7.79 14.16
CA SER A 409 -19.56 -7.15 15.45
C SER A 409 -20.73 -7.86 16.13
N ARG A 410 -20.63 -8.08 17.45
CA ARG A 410 -21.69 -8.69 18.28
C ARG A 410 -22.49 -7.67 19.10
N GLY A 411 -21.94 -6.47 19.31
CA GLY A 411 -22.53 -5.37 20.09
C GLY A 411 -22.99 -4.16 19.25
N SER A 412 -22.98 -2.97 19.86
CA SER A 412 -23.33 -1.72 19.19
C SER A 412 -22.28 -1.34 18.14
N PRO A 413 -22.66 -0.76 16.98
CA PRO A 413 -21.71 -0.22 16.01
C PRO A 413 -20.73 0.80 16.61
N ASN A 414 -21.11 1.44 17.72
CA ASN A 414 -20.31 2.47 18.40
C ASN A 414 -19.11 1.91 19.19
N ASP A 415 -19.09 0.60 19.44
CA ASP A 415 -18.06 -0.01 20.26
C ASP A 415 -16.84 -0.41 19.41
N ILE A 416 -16.93 -0.39 18.08
CA ILE A 416 -15.84 -0.83 17.19
C ILE A 416 -14.61 0.05 17.40
N PRO A 417 -13.42 -0.53 17.69
CA PRO A 417 -12.21 0.22 18.00
C PRO A 417 -11.51 0.78 16.74
N LEU A 418 -12.30 1.29 15.80
CA LEU A 418 -11.87 1.78 14.50
C LEU A 418 -11.15 3.12 14.62
N ARG A 419 -10.01 3.25 13.93
CA ARG A 419 -9.23 4.50 13.88
C ARG A 419 -9.31 5.14 12.51
N LEU A 420 -9.77 6.39 12.53
CA LEU A 420 -9.95 7.20 11.32
C LEU A 420 -9.04 8.43 11.36
N VAL A 421 -8.50 8.76 10.20
CA VAL A 421 -7.75 10.00 9.98
C VAL A 421 -8.72 11.15 9.73
N LYS A 422 -8.50 12.30 10.38
CA LYS A 422 -9.15 13.57 10.02
C LYS A 422 -8.40 14.20 8.84
N CYS A 423 -8.79 13.90 7.61
CA CYS A 423 -8.23 14.62 6.45
C CYS A 423 -8.79 16.05 6.45
N CYS A 424 -7.90 17.04 6.47
CA CYS A 424 -8.30 18.38 6.08
C CYS A 424 -8.58 18.31 4.57
N LYS A 425 -9.85 18.45 4.15
CA LYS A 425 -10.36 18.94 2.83
C LYS A 425 -11.13 17.95 1.93
N GLY A 426 -12.29 18.44 1.45
CA GLY A 426 -13.07 17.94 0.30
C GLY A 426 -14.25 17.05 0.67
N PRO A 427 -15.41 17.11 -0.02
CA PRO A 427 -16.68 16.58 0.50
C PRO A 427 -16.57 15.08 0.75
N MET A 428 -16.75 14.69 2.00
CA MET A 428 -17.05 13.31 2.35
C MET A 428 -18.25 12.88 1.53
N TYR A 429 -18.08 11.88 0.67
CA TYR A 429 -19.22 11.06 0.30
C TYR A 429 -19.56 10.26 1.55
N GLU A 430 -20.51 10.77 2.32
CA GLU A 430 -21.25 9.96 3.28
C GLU A 430 -21.76 8.72 2.53
N ILE A 431 -21.25 7.54 2.90
CA ILE A 431 -22.12 6.38 2.85
C ILE A 431 -23.14 6.68 3.94
N SER A 432 -24.31 7.18 3.54
CA SER A 432 -25.45 7.32 4.43
C SER A 432 -25.95 5.93 4.81
N CYS A 433 -25.23 5.26 5.69
CA CYS A 433 -25.85 4.34 6.61
C CYS A 433 -26.43 5.25 7.69
N GLN A 434 -27.73 5.49 7.68
CA GLN A 434 -28.38 6.15 8.81
C GLN A 434 -28.25 5.22 10.02
N VAL A 435 -27.19 5.44 10.78
CA VAL A 435 -27.04 4.97 12.15
C VAL A 435 -26.79 6.23 12.94
N ASP A 436 -27.85 6.71 13.58
CA ASP A 436 -27.75 7.82 14.51
C ASP A 436 -26.76 7.43 15.64
N ASP A 437 -25.95 8.41 16.08
CA ASP A 437 -25.04 8.37 17.25
C ASP A 437 -23.65 7.70 17.14
N LEU A 438 -22.92 7.82 16.03
CA LEU A 438 -21.46 7.60 16.05
C LEU A 438 -20.71 8.83 16.61
N SER A 439 -20.04 8.71 17.76
CA SER A 439 -19.08 9.73 18.22
C SER A 439 -17.69 9.46 17.66
N SER A 440 -17.32 10.15 16.58
CA SER A 440 -16.00 10.12 16.00
C SER A 440 -15.02 10.95 16.85
N LYS A 441 -13.89 10.35 17.25
CA LYS A 441 -12.83 11.06 17.97
C LYS A 441 -11.76 11.51 16.97
N PHE A 442 -11.87 12.76 16.53
CA PHE A 442 -10.93 13.36 15.59
C PHE A 442 -9.65 13.83 16.29
N VAL A 443 -8.50 13.58 15.67
CA VAL A 443 -7.20 14.11 16.08
C VAL A 443 -6.71 15.07 14.99
N GLU A 444 -6.31 16.29 15.34
CA GLU A 444 -5.73 17.23 14.38
C GLU A 444 -4.31 16.82 13.97
N SER A 445 -4.01 16.87 12.67
CA SER A 445 -2.65 16.71 12.17
C SER A 445 -1.78 17.91 12.60
N THR A 446 -0.60 17.62 13.13
CA THR A 446 0.39 18.63 13.54
C THR A 446 1.24 19.14 12.36
N ASN A 447 1.07 18.57 11.16
CA ASN A 447 1.80 18.97 9.97
C ASN A 447 1.12 20.19 9.32
N TYR A 448 1.85 21.30 9.31
CA TYR A 448 1.40 22.61 8.84
C TYR A 448 1.26 22.71 7.31
N GLN A 449 1.88 21.81 6.53
CA GLN A 449 1.75 21.78 5.07
C GLN A 449 0.31 21.47 4.63
N PHE A 450 -0.43 20.70 5.43
CA PHE A 450 -1.84 20.40 5.15
C PHE A 450 -2.79 21.61 5.29
N ARG A 451 -2.32 22.76 5.82
CA ARG A 451 -3.12 24.00 5.83
C ARG A 451 -3.32 24.58 4.43
N ASP A 452 -2.40 24.34 3.50
CA ASP A 452 -2.41 24.98 2.17
C ASP A 452 -3.18 24.20 1.09
N ASP A 453 -3.35 22.90 1.24
CA ASP A 453 -4.01 21.98 0.28
C ASP A 453 -5.55 22.11 0.06
N SER A 454 -6.21 23.25 0.33
CA SER A 454 -7.69 23.28 0.38
C SER A 454 -8.27 23.26 -1.02
N GLU A 455 -9.42 22.62 -1.25
CA GLU A 455 -10.07 22.74 -2.57
C GLU A 455 -10.27 24.21 -2.97
N GLU A 456 -10.45 25.10 -1.99
CA GLU A 456 -10.66 26.52 -2.20
C GLU A 456 -9.35 27.30 -2.43
N ALA A 457 -8.25 26.88 -1.82
CA ALA A 457 -6.90 27.39 -2.04
C ALA A 457 -6.34 26.86 -3.36
N LEU A 458 -6.52 25.58 -3.66
CA LEU A 458 -6.26 24.94 -4.93
C LEU A 458 -7.11 25.57 -6.03
N LYS A 459 -8.42 25.79 -5.84
CA LYS A 459 -9.25 26.55 -6.79
C LYS A 459 -8.72 27.97 -6.95
N LYS A 460 -8.41 28.72 -5.88
CA LYS A 460 -7.82 30.06 -6.00
C LYS A 460 -6.50 30.06 -6.78
N GLN A 461 -5.66 29.07 -6.55
CA GLN A 461 -4.35 28.96 -7.19
C GLN A 461 -4.48 28.51 -8.64
N LEU A 462 -5.35 27.55 -8.94
CA LEU A 462 -5.71 27.15 -10.30
C LEU A 462 -6.41 28.27 -11.07
N MET A 463 -7.22 29.11 -10.40
CA MET A 463 -7.83 30.32 -10.99
C MET A 463 -6.77 31.38 -11.31
N ILE A 464 -5.76 31.51 -10.46
CA ILE A 464 -4.62 32.42 -10.66
C ILE A 464 -3.70 31.92 -11.78
N GLU A 465 -3.50 30.60 -11.90
CA GLU A 465 -2.53 29.98 -12.81
C GLU A 465 -3.11 29.58 -14.19
N TYR A 466 -4.37 29.13 -14.26
CA TYR A 466 -4.93 28.42 -15.43
C TYR A 466 -6.30 28.92 -15.94
N TRP A 467 -6.90 29.98 -15.38
CA TRP A 467 -8.21 30.49 -15.86
C TRP A 467 -8.15 31.06 -17.30
N PRO A 468 -9.24 30.99 -18.11
CA PRO A 468 -9.19 31.31 -19.54
C PRO A 468 -8.70 32.72 -19.88
N ALA A 469 -7.93 32.81 -20.97
CA ALA A 469 -7.39 34.05 -21.49
C ALA A 469 -8.52 35.03 -21.91
N GLY A 470 -8.55 36.21 -21.29
CA GLY A 470 -9.46 37.28 -21.68
C GLY A 470 -9.90 38.22 -20.55
N GLN A 471 -9.73 37.84 -19.29
CA GLN A 471 -10.00 38.73 -18.15
C GLN A 471 -8.74 39.07 -17.36
N ASN A 472 -8.76 40.27 -16.82
CA ASN A 472 -7.68 41.05 -16.18
C ASN A 472 -7.09 40.34 -14.94
N ASN A 473 -6.43 39.20 -15.09
CA ASN A 473 -5.83 38.47 -13.97
C ASN A 473 -4.55 39.16 -13.47
N PHE A 474 -4.19 38.88 -12.21
CA PHE A 474 -3.07 39.53 -11.52
C PHE A 474 -1.77 39.50 -12.34
N TYR A 475 -1.44 38.36 -12.94
CA TYR A 475 -0.21 38.21 -13.72
C TYR A 475 -0.22 38.96 -15.04
N SER A 476 -1.37 39.08 -15.71
CA SER A 476 -1.51 39.90 -16.92
C SER A 476 -1.39 41.38 -16.61
N GLN A 477 -1.98 41.85 -15.50
CA GLN A 477 -1.87 43.24 -15.06
C GLN A 477 -0.44 43.59 -14.65
N LEU A 478 0.20 42.70 -13.88
CA LEU A 478 1.60 42.87 -13.47
C LEU A 478 2.53 42.87 -14.69
N PHE A 479 2.31 41.98 -15.66
CA PHE A 479 3.10 41.94 -16.89
C PHE A 479 2.90 43.18 -17.76
N GLN A 480 1.67 43.66 -17.95
CA GLN A 480 1.40 44.91 -18.67
C GLN A 480 2.05 46.12 -17.99
N LEU A 481 2.07 46.15 -16.66
CA LEU A 481 2.76 47.18 -15.89
C LEU A 481 4.28 47.10 -16.10
N CYS A 482 4.86 45.90 -16.07
CA CYS A 482 6.28 45.69 -16.38
C CYS A 482 6.62 46.11 -17.82
N GLN A 483 5.81 45.75 -18.81
CA GLN A 483 5.99 46.17 -20.21
C GLN A 483 5.98 47.70 -20.36
N LYS A 484 5.07 48.38 -19.66
CA LYS A 484 5.00 49.85 -19.65
C LYS A 484 6.34 50.45 -19.22
N TYR A 485 6.94 49.94 -18.15
CA TYR A 485 8.22 50.42 -17.65
C TYR A 485 9.40 50.03 -18.54
N VAL A 486 9.42 48.81 -19.07
CA VAL A 486 10.44 48.37 -20.03
C VAL A 486 10.48 49.29 -21.26
N LYS A 487 9.31 49.68 -21.80
CA LYS A 487 9.22 50.65 -22.91
C LYS A 487 9.62 52.06 -22.47
N GLN A 488 9.11 52.53 -21.33
CA GLN A 488 9.40 53.86 -20.80
C GLN A 488 10.91 54.08 -20.58
N PHE A 489 11.62 53.05 -20.10
CA PHE A 489 13.06 53.13 -19.82
C PHE A 489 13.93 52.54 -20.93
N SER A 490 13.35 52.19 -22.10
CA SER A 490 14.07 51.61 -23.25
C SER A 490 14.93 50.39 -22.89
N ILE A 491 14.45 49.53 -22.00
CA ILE A 491 15.19 48.36 -21.51
C ILE A 491 15.20 47.29 -22.61
N PRO A 492 16.37 46.74 -23.00
CA PRO A 492 16.45 45.73 -24.05
C PRO A 492 15.79 44.40 -23.65
N ALA A 493 14.79 43.94 -24.41
CA ALA A 493 14.05 42.70 -24.13
C ALA A 493 14.75 41.40 -24.60
N ARG A 494 16.08 41.32 -24.43
CA ARG A 494 16.87 40.19 -24.94
C ARG A 494 16.81 38.97 -24.01
N ARG A 495 16.93 39.21 -22.70
CA ARG A 495 16.87 38.19 -21.66
C ARG A 495 16.04 38.70 -20.49
N ALA A 496 15.19 37.86 -19.92
CA ALA A 496 14.51 38.14 -18.65
C ALA A 496 14.86 37.08 -17.60
N LEU A 497 15.10 37.54 -16.38
CA LEU A 497 15.36 36.71 -15.21
C LEU A 497 14.03 36.48 -14.50
N ASN A 498 13.55 35.23 -14.48
CA ASN A 498 12.31 34.88 -13.78
C ASN A 498 12.67 34.33 -12.39
N ILE A 499 12.36 35.10 -11.35
CA ILE A 499 12.73 34.83 -9.95
C ILE A 499 11.60 34.08 -9.20
N ASN A 500 10.53 33.69 -9.90
CA ASN A 500 9.38 33.03 -9.28
C ASN A 500 9.46 31.50 -9.41
N THR A 501 9.01 30.76 -8.38
CA THR A 501 9.19 29.30 -8.25
C THR A 501 8.13 28.45 -8.95
N GLY A 502 7.19 29.05 -9.71
CA GLY A 502 6.12 28.34 -10.42
C GLY A 502 6.29 28.33 -11.94
N CYS A 503 6.10 27.17 -12.58
CA CYS A 503 5.86 27.09 -14.02
C CYS A 503 4.38 27.41 -14.30
N GLY A 504 4.09 28.53 -14.97
CA GLY A 504 2.72 28.97 -15.26
C GLY A 504 2.63 30.17 -16.21
N ARG A 505 1.48 30.84 -16.22
CA ARG A 505 1.13 31.90 -17.19
C ARG A 505 2.12 33.07 -17.26
N MET A 506 2.80 33.44 -16.16
CA MET A 506 3.78 34.53 -16.17
C MET A 506 4.98 34.22 -17.06
N THR A 507 5.51 32.99 -16.99
CA THR A 507 6.59 32.52 -17.87
C THR A 507 6.13 32.53 -19.32
N PHE A 508 4.89 32.13 -19.58
CA PHE A 508 4.30 32.16 -20.93
C PHE A 508 4.16 33.58 -21.49
N GLU A 509 3.68 34.55 -20.71
CA GLU A 509 3.59 35.95 -21.15
C GLU A 509 4.98 36.57 -21.36
N LEU A 510 5.96 36.25 -20.51
CA LEU A 510 7.36 36.70 -20.68
C LEU A 510 8.00 36.17 -21.97
N CYS A 511 7.72 34.93 -22.36
CA CYS A 511 8.23 34.34 -23.61
C CYS A 511 7.74 35.05 -24.88
N ARG A 512 6.67 35.84 -24.81
CA ARG A 512 6.13 36.53 -26.00
C ARG A 512 7.04 37.67 -26.47
N ASP A 513 7.70 38.34 -25.52
CA ASP A 513 8.50 39.54 -25.80
C ASP A 513 9.99 39.38 -25.50
N PHE A 514 10.38 38.38 -24.69
CA PHE A 514 11.79 38.11 -24.37
C PHE A 514 12.30 36.89 -25.11
N SER A 515 13.39 37.07 -25.87
CA SER A 515 14.00 36.00 -26.68
C SER A 515 14.62 34.86 -25.85
N GLN A 516 14.89 35.07 -24.57
CA GLN A 516 15.44 34.05 -23.67
C GLN A 516 15.02 34.33 -22.22
N LEU A 517 14.53 33.31 -21.52
CA LEU A 517 14.22 33.38 -20.10
C LEU A 517 15.26 32.60 -19.30
N VAL A 518 15.70 33.18 -18.18
CA VAL A 518 16.67 32.59 -17.25
C VAL A 518 15.97 32.41 -15.90
N PRO A 519 15.68 31.18 -15.45
CA PRO A 519 15.11 30.93 -14.13
C PRO A 519 16.19 30.96 -13.03
N ILE A 520 15.83 31.39 -11.82
CA ILE A 520 16.67 31.18 -10.62
C ILE A 520 16.19 29.92 -9.92
N PHE A 521 17.07 28.92 -9.79
CA PHE A 521 16.85 27.77 -8.91
C PHE A 521 17.45 28.09 -7.53
N GLN A 522 16.67 27.98 -6.47
CA GLN A 522 17.17 28.08 -5.10
C GLN A 522 18.16 26.93 -4.85
N ASN A 523 19.44 27.19 -5.03
CA ASN A 523 20.52 26.34 -4.50
C ASN A 523 21.59 27.14 -3.76
N HIS A 524 21.42 28.45 -3.57
CA HIS A 524 22.31 29.25 -2.73
C HIS A 524 21.55 30.40 -2.06
N PHE A 525 21.04 30.14 -0.86
CA PHE A 525 20.96 31.10 0.26
C PHE A 525 21.09 30.33 1.57
#